data_AF-A0A8B9BVB4-F1
#
_entry.id   AF-A0A8B9BVB4-F1
#
_cell.length_a   1.000
_cell.length_b   1.000
_cell.length_c   1.000
_cell.angle_alpha   90.00
_cell.angle_beta   90.00
_cell.angle_gamma   90.00
#
_symmetry.space_group_name_H-M   'P 1'
#
loop_
_entity.id
_entity.type
_entity.pdbx_description
1 polymer ?
#
loop_
_entity_poly.entity_id
_entity_poly.type
_entity_poly.pdbx_seq_one_letter_code
_entity_poly.pdbx_strand_id
1 'polypeptide(L)'
;MRKGLSIITSLYLLQRTNVIYCCLNFCVHRKLNCVIYLQVFNAKTAELLSHHQVEIQQKFPKEGWVEQDPKEILKSVYECVERTCEKLQQLNIDITNIKAIGVSNQRETTVVWDKITGEPLYNAIVWLDLRTQSTVERLLKRIPGNNKSFFKFRTGLPLSTYFSAVKLRWLLDNVEEIRQAVDNGRAMFGTIDSWLIWCLTGGKNGGVHCTDVTNASRTMLFNIHSLDWDPELCQFFDIPMEILPKVRSSSEIYGLMKICPSLKSGALTGVPISGCLGDQSAALVGQMCFQDGQAKNTYGTGCFLLCNTGQKSVFSEHGLLTTIAYKLGRDKPVCYALEGSVAIAGAVVRWLRDNLGIVKTSQEIEKLAAEAGTSYGCYFVPAFSGLYAPYWEPSARGIICGLTQFTNKKHIAFAALEAVCFQTREILDAMNKDCGIPLSQLQVDGGMTNNKVLMQLQSDILCIPVVKPSMPETTALGAAMAAGAAEGVGIWSLNPGDLTAVTCERFEPQINPEESEYRYARWKKAVMKSMGWETSEAPSNGDTSIFCSLPLGFFIMSSMVMLIGAKYVSG
;
A
#
# COMPACT_ATOMS: atom_id res chain seq x y z
N MET A 1 56.43 6.68 -17.85
CA MET A 1 56.18 6.28 -16.45
C MET A 1 55.30 7.35 -15.79
N ARG A 2 54.26 6.95 -15.03
CA ARG A 2 53.14 7.78 -14.50
C ARG A 2 51.97 8.05 -15.47
N LYS A 3 51.28 6.98 -15.87
CA LYS A 3 49.83 7.03 -16.24
C LYS A 3 49.11 5.68 -16.09
N GLY A 4 49.73 4.70 -15.42
CA GLY A 4 49.24 3.32 -15.32
C GLY A 4 48.97 2.80 -13.91
N LEU A 5 49.00 3.64 -12.87
CA LEU A 5 48.88 3.20 -11.47
C LEU A 5 47.54 3.53 -10.78
N SER A 6 46.60 4.21 -11.45
CA SER A 6 45.34 4.63 -10.81
C SER A 6 44.15 3.69 -11.09
N ILE A 7 44.24 2.81 -12.08
CA ILE A 7 43.14 1.90 -12.47
C ILE A 7 43.31 0.52 -11.83
N ILE A 8 44.54 0.14 -11.46
CA ILE A 8 44.83 -1.18 -10.88
C ILE A 8 44.53 -1.21 -9.37
N THR A 9 44.54 -0.05 -8.69
CA THR A 9 44.26 0.01 -7.24
C THR A 9 42.77 -0.07 -6.89
N SER A 10 41.86 0.28 -7.82
CA SER A 10 40.40 0.13 -7.59
C SER A 10 39.89 -1.29 -7.84
N LEU A 11 40.59 -2.11 -8.65
CA LEU A 11 40.22 -3.52 -8.84
C LEU A 11 40.77 -4.44 -7.73
N TYR A 12 41.87 -4.08 -7.07
CA TYR A 12 42.48 -4.89 -6.00
C TYR A 12 41.83 -4.70 -4.61
N LEU A 13 40.89 -3.77 -4.45
CA LEU A 13 40.14 -3.53 -3.21
C LEU A 13 38.77 -4.21 -3.15
N LEU A 14 38.31 -4.83 -4.24
CA LEU A 14 37.03 -5.56 -4.30
C LEU A 14 37.09 -7.00 -3.75
N GLN A 15 38.27 -7.45 -3.29
CA GLN A 15 38.49 -8.82 -2.79
C GLN A 15 38.50 -8.97 -1.27
N ARG A 16 37.86 -8.07 -0.52
CA ARG A 16 37.66 -8.23 0.94
C ARG A 16 36.17 -8.23 1.30
N THR A 17 35.64 -9.45 1.48
CA THR A 17 34.43 -9.76 2.29
C THR A 17 33.26 -8.80 2.10
N ASN A 18 32.65 -8.84 0.92
CA ASN A 18 31.34 -8.21 0.70
C ASN A 18 30.24 -9.19 1.14
N VAL A 19 29.67 -8.93 2.31
CA VAL A 19 28.46 -9.60 2.80
C VAL A 19 27.26 -9.01 2.06
N ILE A 20 26.37 -9.88 1.57
CA ILE A 20 25.29 -9.51 0.67
C ILE A 20 23.97 -10.06 1.22
N TYR A 21 22.85 -9.41 0.91
CA TYR A 21 21.51 -9.85 1.31
C TYR A 21 20.59 -9.95 0.13
N CYS A 22 19.55 -10.76 0.26
CA CYS A 22 18.53 -10.90 -0.73
C CYS A 22 17.17 -10.61 -0.09
N CYS A 23 16.45 -9.60 -0.55
CA CYS A 23 15.05 -9.43 -0.23
C CYS A 23 14.20 -10.00 -1.36
N LEU A 24 13.19 -10.77 -0.98
CA LEU A 24 12.09 -11.17 -1.82
C LEU A 24 10.91 -10.25 -1.51
N ASN A 25 10.63 -9.32 -2.42
CA ASN A 25 9.62 -8.28 -2.21
C ASN A 25 8.49 -8.43 -3.23
N PHE A 26 7.25 -8.38 -2.76
CA PHE A 26 6.06 -8.35 -3.61
C PHE A 26 5.51 -6.95 -3.56
N CYS A 27 5.57 -6.24 -4.67
CA CYS A 27 5.06 -4.89 -4.75
C CYS A 27 4.16 -4.75 -5.99
N VAL A 28 2.94 -4.30 -5.77
CA VAL A 28 2.01 -3.97 -6.86
C VAL A 28 2.46 -2.63 -7.45
N HIS A 29 3.23 -2.64 -8.55
CA HIS A 29 3.54 -1.42 -9.31
C HIS A 29 3.44 -1.61 -10.83
N ARG A 30 2.61 -0.74 -11.42
CA ARG A 30 2.40 -0.45 -12.86
C ARG A 30 1.65 -1.52 -13.68
N LYS A 31 0.61 -1.02 -14.37
CA LYS A 31 -0.42 -1.75 -15.14
C LYS A 31 -1.29 -2.63 -14.24
N LEU A 32 -2.39 -3.18 -14.77
CA LEU A 32 -3.31 -4.08 -14.05
C LEU A 32 -2.65 -5.38 -13.54
N ASN A 33 -1.32 -5.49 -13.63
CA ASN A 33 -0.50 -6.61 -13.23
C ASN A 33 0.19 -6.30 -11.89
N CYS A 34 0.32 -7.30 -11.02
CA CYS A 34 1.15 -7.20 -9.82
C CYS A 34 2.59 -7.60 -10.16
N VAL A 35 3.59 -7.15 -9.42
CA VAL A 35 5.00 -7.47 -9.71
C VAL A 35 5.67 -8.12 -8.50
N ILE A 36 6.47 -9.13 -8.78
CA ILE A 36 7.29 -9.83 -7.80
C ILE A 36 8.73 -9.44 -8.07
N TYR A 37 9.46 -9.11 -7.02
CA TYR A 37 10.86 -8.69 -7.07
C TYR A 37 11.73 -9.62 -6.23
N LEU A 38 12.93 -9.85 -6.71
CA LEU A 38 14.06 -10.19 -5.86
C LEU A 38 15.11 -9.10 -6.00
N GLN A 39 15.58 -8.57 -4.88
CA GLN A 39 16.54 -7.47 -4.82
C GLN A 39 17.67 -7.82 -3.87
N VAL A 40 18.90 -7.55 -4.28
CA VAL A 40 20.09 -7.95 -3.56
C VAL A 40 20.85 -6.71 -3.11
N PHE A 41 21.06 -6.57 -1.79
CA PHE A 41 21.62 -5.37 -1.18
C PHE A 41 23.01 -5.62 -0.60
N ASN A 42 23.87 -4.61 -0.69
CA ASN A 42 25.14 -4.57 0.02
C ASN A 42 24.90 -4.30 1.51
N ALA A 43 25.50 -5.12 2.38
CA ALA A 43 25.27 -5.03 3.82
C ALA A 43 25.79 -3.76 4.50
N LYS A 44 26.80 -3.12 3.92
CA LYS A 44 27.44 -1.95 4.53
C LYS A 44 26.84 -0.65 4.00
N THR A 45 26.55 -0.60 2.70
CA THR A 45 26.15 0.63 2.01
C THR A 45 24.66 0.73 1.75
N ALA A 46 23.88 -0.34 1.99
CA ALA A 46 22.47 -0.44 1.59
C ALA A 46 22.22 -0.30 0.07
N GLU A 47 23.29 -0.36 -0.74
CA GLU A 47 23.20 -0.22 -2.19
C GLU A 47 22.56 -1.45 -2.83
N LEU A 48 21.67 -1.25 -3.80
CA LEU A 48 21.11 -2.31 -4.61
C LEU A 48 22.15 -2.82 -5.63
N LEU A 49 22.62 -4.05 -5.44
CA LEU A 49 23.64 -4.69 -6.28
C LEU A 49 23.05 -5.41 -7.50
N SER A 50 21.89 -6.06 -7.34
CA SER A 50 21.22 -6.81 -8.40
C SER A 50 19.74 -6.94 -8.12
N HIS A 51 18.93 -7.08 -9.17
CA HIS A 51 17.51 -7.36 -9.03
C HIS A 51 16.94 -8.08 -10.26
N HIS A 52 15.81 -8.74 -10.07
CA HIS A 52 14.93 -9.20 -11.12
C HIS A 52 13.48 -8.98 -10.72
N GLN A 53 12.61 -8.82 -11.71
CA GLN A 53 11.19 -8.63 -11.49
C GLN A 53 10.37 -9.47 -12.48
N VAL A 54 9.25 -10.01 -12.03
CA VAL A 54 8.31 -10.76 -12.85
C VAL A 54 6.91 -10.21 -12.62
N GLU A 55 6.21 -9.86 -13.70
CA GLU A 55 4.80 -9.49 -13.64
C GLU A 55 3.93 -10.74 -13.48
N ILE A 56 2.91 -10.67 -12.64
CA ILE A 56 1.88 -11.69 -12.48
C ILE A 56 0.50 -11.14 -12.85
N GLN A 57 -0.35 -12.03 -13.34
CA GLN A 57 -1.70 -11.68 -13.75
C GLN A 57 -2.63 -11.51 -12.55
N GLN A 58 -3.45 -10.45 -12.59
CA GLN A 58 -4.61 -10.34 -11.72
C GLN A 58 -5.82 -10.94 -12.44
N LYS A 59 -6.54 -11.82 -11.76
CA LYS A 59 -7.76 -12.44 -12.26
C LYS A 59 -8.96 -11.63 -11.75
N PHE A 60 -9.90 -11.32 -12.64
CA PHE A 60 -11.13 -10.59 -12.33
C PHE A 60 -12.35 -11.43 -12.71
N PRO A 61 -12.74 -12.46 -11.91
CA PRO A 61 -13.82 -13.36 -12.29
C PRO A 61 -15.19 -12.68 -12.41
N LYS A 62 -15.40 -11.62 -11.62
CA LYS A 62 -16.62 -10.80 -11.56
C LYS A 62 -16.26 -9.35 -11.22
N GLU A 63 -17.20 -8.44 -11.43
CA GLU A 63 -17.04 -7.04 -11.00
C GLU A 63 -16.73 -6.96 -9.50
N GLY A 64 -15.72 -6.16 -9.15
CA GLY A 64 -15.24 -6.01 -7.77
C GLY A 64 -14.46 -7.20 -7.21
N TRP A 65 -14.33 -8.32 -7.94
CA TRP A 65 -13.57 -9.49 -7.51
C TRP A 65 -12.17 -9.47 -8.08
N VAL A 66 -11.17 -9.67 -7.23
CA VAL A 66 -9.76 -9.65 -7.59
C VAL A 66 -9.02 -10.81 -6.93
N GLU A 67 -8.45 -11.65 -7.77
CA GLU A 67 -7.78 -12.89 -7.39
C GLU A 67 -6.38 -12.97 -7.96
N GLN A 68 -5.53 -13.75 -7.29
CA GLN A 68 -4.22 -14.13 -7.80
C GLN A 68 -4.01 -15.62 -7.62
N ASP A 69 -3.30 -16.25 -8.55
CA ASP A 69 -2.96 -17.66 -8.45
C ASP A 69 -1.75 -17.87 -7.51
N PRO A 70 -1.90 -18.57 -6.36
CA PRO A 70 -0.79 -18.77 -5.44
C PRO A 70 0.38 -19.54 -6.05
N LYS A 71 0.14 -20.36 -7.08
CA LYS A 71 1.19 -21.08 -7.80
C LYS A 71 1.94 -20.17 -8.77
N GLU A 72 1.24 -19.25 -9.44
CA GLU A 72 1.88 -18.24 -10.29
C GLU A 72 2.78 -17.34 -9.45
N ILE A 73 2.28 -16.87 -8.30
CA ILE A 73 3.06 -16.13 -7.31
C ILE A 73 4.36 -16.89 -7.00
N LEU A 74 4.25 -18.15 -6.59
CA LEU A 74 5.41 -18.96 -6.21
C LEU A 74 6.36 -19.25 -7.39
N LYS A 75 5.84 -19.48 -8.60
CA LYS A 75 6.66 -19.68 -9.79
C LYS A 75 7.48 -18.44 -10.12
N SER A 76 6.86 -17.26 -10.08
CA SER A 76 7.50 -15.98 -10.34
C SER A 76 8.57 -15.63 -9.29
N VAL A 77 8.38 -16.07 -8.05
CA VAL A 77 9.41 -16.02 -7.00
C VAL A 77 10.65 -16.82 -7.38
N TYR A 78 10.47 -18.07 -7.80
CA TYR A 78 11.59 -18.91 -8.20
C TYR A 78 12.33 -18.36 -9.41
N GLU A 79 11.59 -17.82 -10.38
CA GLU A 79 12.20 -17.14 -11.52
C GLU A 79 12.98 -15.90 -11.08
N CYS A 80 12.45 -15.06 -10.19
CA CYS A 80 13.20 -13.93 -9.67
C CYS A 80 14.48 -14.36 -8.95
N VAL A 81 14.43 -15.44 -8.15
CA VAL A 81 15.59 -16.05 -7.49
C VAL A 81 16.64 -16.49 -8.50
N GLU A 82 16.23 -17.30 -9.49
CA GLU A 82 17.12 -17.82 -10.53
C GLU A 82 17.81 -16.69 -11.30
N ARG A 83 17.02 -15.77 -11.86
CA ARG A 83 17.51 -14.69 -12.71
C ARG A 83 18.38 -13.68 -11.96
N THR A 84 18.08 -13.41 -10.70
CA THR A 84 18.92 -12.50 -9.90
C THR A 84 20.24 -13.17 -9.56
N CYS A 85 20.24 -14.47 -9.24
CA CYS A 85 21.46 -15.24 -9.01
C CYS A 85 22.34 -15.32 -10.28
N GLU A 86 21.75 -15.55 -11.45
CA GLU A 86 22.45 -15.49 -12.75
C GLU A 86 23.11 -14.13 -12.96
N LYS A 87 22.40 -13.02 -12.69
CA LYS A 87 22.95 -11.66 -12.78
C LYS A 87 24.10 -11.43 -11.79
N LEU A 88 24.02 -11.95 -10.57
CA LEU A 88 25.11 -11.83 -9.59
C LEU A 88 26.38 -12.54 -10.08
N GLN A 89 26.24 -13.74 -10.63
CA GLN A 89 27.38 -14.46 -11.22
C GLN A 89 28.01 -13.69 -12.38
N GLN A 90 27.20 -13.06 -13.25
CA GLN A 90 27.70 -12.19 -14.33
C GLN A 90 28.45 -10.96 -13.81
N LEU A 91 28.08 -10.46 -12.62
CA LEU A 91 28.77 -9.37 -11.93
C LEU A 91 29.99 -9.85 -11.11
N ASN A 92 30.37 -11.14 -11.22
CA ASN A 92 31.42 -11.79 -10.42
C ASN A 92 31.18 -11.69 -8.91
N ILE A 93 29.92 -11.66 -8.50
CA ILE A 93 29.51 -11.67 -7.10
C ILE A 93 29.18 -13.11 -6.69
N ASP A 94 29.89 -13.63 -5.70
CA ASP A 94 29.64 -14.96 -5.14
C ASP A 94 28.30 -14.99 -4.39
N ILE A 95 27.39 -15.86 -4.82
CA ILE A 95 26.05 -16.07 -4.23
C ILE A 95 26.16 -16.55 -2.77
N THR A 96 27.24 -17.26 -2.39
CA THR A 96 27.45 -17.72 -1.00
C THR A 96 27.66 -16.57 0.00
N ASN A 97 27.87 -15.35 -0.51
CA ASN A 97 27.88 -14.14 0.30
C ASN A 97 26.48 -13.67 0.70
N ILE A 98 25.41 -14.23 0.13
CA ILE A 98 24.04 -13.98 0.59
C ILE A 98 23.83 -14.68 1.93
N LYS A 99 23.70 -13.88 2.99
CA LYS A 99 23.64 -14.40 4.37
C LYS A 99 22.25 -14.50 4.97
N ALA A 100 21.27 -13.79 4.41
CA ALA A 100 19.90 -13.82 4.89
C ALA A 100 18.91 -13.44 3.80
N ILE A 101 17.68 -13.94 3.97
CA ILE A 101 16.54 -13.63 3.11
C ILE A 101 15.46 -12.91 3.93
N GLY A 102 15.05 -11.75 3.43
CA GLY A 102 13.89 -11.02 3.91
C GLY A 102 12.68 -11.22 3.00
N VAL A 103 11.48 -11.32 3.57
CA VAL A 103 10.21 -11.42 2.84
C VAL A 103 9.37 -10.18 3.14
N SER A 104 8.91 -9.49 2.11
CA SER A 104 7.90 -8.43 2.24
C SER A 104 6.80 -8.62 1.22
N ASN A 105 5.55 -8.41 1.63
CA ASN A 105 4.39 -8.80 0.84
C ASN A 105 3.26 -7.77 0.86
N GLN A 106 2.43 -7.79 -0.19
CA GLN A 106 1.10 -7.19 -0.10
C GLN A 106 0.35 -7.79 1.10
N ARG A 107 -0.18 -6.91 1.94
CA ARG A 107 -0.88 -7.29 3.17
C ARG A 107 -2.32 -7.74 2.86
N GLU A 108 -2.98 -8.31 3.87
CA GLU A 108 -4.36 -8.81 3.89
C GLU A 108 -4.75 -9.94 2.89
N THR A 109 -4.13 -10.01 1.71
CA THR A 109 -4.39 -11.03 0.69
C THR A 109 -4.30 -12.42 1.31
N THR A 110 -5.36 -13.20 1.14
CA THR A 110 -5.62 -14.43 1.90
C THR A 110 -5.45 -15.67 1.03
N VAL A 111 -4.66 -16.64 1.51
CA VAL A 111 -4.43 -17.94 0.88
C VAL A 111 -4.85 -19.06 1.84
N VAL A 112 -5.49 -20.10 1.29
CA VAL A 112 -5.77 -21.34 2.01
C VAL A 112 -5.25 -22.51 1.18
N TRP A 113 -4.49 -23.40 1.80
CA TRP A 113 -3.90 -24.56 1.15
C TRP A 113 -4.01 -25.81 2.01
N ASP A 114 -3.79 -26.97 1.41
CA ASP A 114 -3.76 -28.25 2.10
C ASP A 114 -2.34 -28.63 2.49
N LYS A 115 -2.12 -28.88 3.78
CA LYS A 115 -0.80 -29.20 4.36
C LYS A 115 -0.24 -30.56 3.90
N ILE A 116 -1.09 -31.49 3.47
CA ILE A 116 -0.71 -32.83 3.02
C ILE A 116 -0.32 -32.79 1.54
N THR A 117 -1.19 -32.24 0.68
CA THR A 117 -0.92 -32.20 -0.77
C THR A 117 0.06 -31.08 -1.14
N GLY A 118 0.05 -30.00 -0.35
CA GLY A 118 0.76 -28.76 -0.60
C GLY A 118 0.11 -27.84 -1.63
N GLU A 119 -1.10 -28.16 -2.04
CA GLU A 119 -1.81 -27.46 -3.10
C GLU A 119 -2.71 -26.35 -2.52
N PRO A 120 -2.73 -25.15 -3.13
CA PRO A 120 -3.72 -24.14 -2.80
C PRO A 120 -5.12 -24.65 -3.16
N LEU A 121 -6.08 -24.43 -2.26
CA LEU A 121 -7.45 -24.92 -2.40
C LEU A 121 -8.36 -23.95 -3.15
N TYR A 122 -7.92 -22.70 -3.31
CA TYR A 122 -8.57 -21.66 -4.09
C TYR A 122 -7.53 -20.60 -4.51
N ASN A 123 -7.88 -19.69 -5.43
CA ASN A 123 -7.03 -18.53 -5.70
C ASN A 123 -6.91 -17.65 -4.44
N ALA A 124 -5.82 -16.89 -4.33
CA ALA A 124 -5.68 -15.89 -3.28
C ALA A 124 -6.71 -14.77 -3.49
N ILE A 125 -7.48 -14.42 -2.46
CA ILE A 125 -8.39 -13.26 -2.50
C ILE A 125 -7.60 -12.02 -2.11
N VAL A 126 -7.47 -11.07 -3.05
CA VAL A 126 -6.60 -9.89 -2.92
C VAL A 126 -7.20 -8.85 -1.97
N TRP A 127 -6.36 -8.06 -1.31
CA TRP A 127 -6.76 -7.02 -0.34
C TRP A 127 -7.85 -6.05 -0.84
N LEU A 128 -7.84 -5.68 -2.13
CA LEU A 128 -8.80 -4.76 -2.75
C LEU A 128 -10.10 -5.43 -3.24
N ASP A 129 -10.26 -6.73 -3.05
CA ASP A 129 -11.45 -7.48 -3.43
C ASP A 129 -12.68 -7.06 -2.58
N LEU A 130 -13.81 -6.84 -3.26
CA LEU A 130 -15.07 -6.36 -2.68
C LEU A 130 -16.12 -7.47 -2.48
N ARG A 131 -15.83 -8.73 -2.84
CA ARG A 131 -16.80 -9.84 -2.75
C ARG A 131 -17.34 -10.07 -1.35
N THR A 132 -16.54 -9.70 -0.35
CA THR A 132 -16.84 -9.90 1.07
C THR A 132 -17.80 -8.84 1.64
N GLN A 133 -18.32 -7.92 0.82
CA GLN A 133 -19.25 -6.87 1.25
C GLN A 133 -20.48 -7.45 1.96
N SER A 134 -21.12 -8.48 1.39
CA SER A 134 -22.28 -9.15 2.01
C SER A 134 -21.90 -9.91 3.29
N THR A 135 -20.69 -10.48 3.35
CA THR A 135 -20.13 -11.09 4.56
C THR A 135 -19.97 -10.05 5.66
N VAL A 136 -19.43 -8.88 5.34
CA VAL A 136 -19.27 -7.75 6.27
C VAL A 136 -20.63 -7.29 6.80
N GLU A 137 -21.63 -7.10 5.93
CA GLU A 137 -22.97 -6.67 6.34
C GLU A 137 -23.64 -7.68 7.28
N ARG A 138 -23.49 -8.98 7.01
CA ARG A 138 -24.03 -10.03 7.87
C ARG A 138 -23.31 -10.10 9.22
N LEU A 139 -21.99 -9.95 9.24
CA LEU A 139 -21.20 -9.91 10.48
C LEU A 139 -21.51 -8.64 11.29
N LEU A 140 -21.71 -7.50 10.62
CA LEU A 140 -22.03 -6.23 11.27
C LEU A 140 -23.34 -6.31 12.06
N LYS A 141 -24.34 -7.04 11.54
CA LYS A 141 -25.61 -7.30 12.25
C LYS A 141 -25.44 -8.12 13.55
N ARG A 142 -24.33 -8.84 13.71
CA ARG A 142 -24.00 -9.56 14.95
C ARG A 142 -23.32 -8.65 15.99
N ILE A 143 -22.90 -7.45 15.60
CA ILE A 143 -22.18 -6.51 16.46
C ILE A 143 -23.18 -5.54 17.12
N PRO A 144 -23.07 -5.31 18.44
CA PRO A 144 -23.90 -4.31 19.12
C PRO A 144 -23.87 -2.95 18.43
N GLY A 145 -25.06 -2.42 18.12
CA GLY A 145 -25.22 -1.12 17.47
C GLY A 145 -24.71 -1.04 16.03
N ASN A 146 -24.44 -2.16 15.36
CA ASN A 146 -23.84 -2.20 14.01
C ASN A 146 -22.54 -1.35 13.92
N ASN A 147 -21.76 -1.33 15.00
CA ASN A 147 -20.57 -0.50 15.09
C ASN A 147 -19.38 -1.17 14.39
N LYS A 148 -18.96 -0.65 13.22
CA LYS A 148 -17.79 -1.15 12.50
C LYS A 148 -16.49 -1.10 13.33
N SER A 149 -16.40 -0.22 14.32
CA SER A 149 -15.21 -0.07 15.17
C SER A 149 -15.22 -0.92 16.44
N PHE A 150 -16.19 -1.83 16.60
CA PHE A 150 -16.34 -2.63 17.83
C PHE A 150 -15.08 -3.39 18.24
N PHE A 151 -14.36 -3.98 17.29
CA PHE A 151 -13.11 -4.72 17.57
C PHE A 151 -11.85 -3.84 17.54
N LYS A 152 -11.98 -2.53 17.33
CA LYS A 152 -10.83 -1.63 17.17
C LYS A 152 -9.90 -1.67 18.37
N PHE A 153 -10.42 -1.80 19.59
CA PHE A 153 -9.56 -1.89 20.79
C PHE A 153 -8.65 -3.12 20.81
N ARG A 154 -9.09 -4.25 20.23
CA ARG A 154 -8.29 -5.49 20.16
C ARG A 154 -7.36 -5.53 18.96
N THR A 155 -7.84 -5.10 17.80
CA THR A 155 -7.15 -5.28 16.50
C THR A 155 -6.52 -4.00 15.96
N GLY A 156 -6.99 -2.84 16.39
CA GLY A 156 -6.69 -1.54 15.78
C GLY A 156 -7.48 -1.23 14.51
N LEU A 157 -8.36 -2.15 14.07
CA LEU A 157 -9.00 -2.14 12.76
C LEU A 157 -10.53 -2.05 12.84
N PRO A 158 -11.19 -1.37 11.88
CA PRO A 158 -12.64 -1.47 11.69
C PRO A 158 -13.02 -2.74 10.92
N LEU A 159 -14.28 -3.18 11.02
CA LEU A 159 -14.83 -4.22 10.15
C LEU A 159 -14.96 -3.67 8.72
N SER A 160 -14.22 -4.28 7.79
CA SER A 160 -14.14 -3.87 6.39
C SER A 160 -13.82 -5.06 5.49
N THR A 161 -14.14 -4.96 4.20
CA THR A 161 -13.80 -5.97 3.18
C THR A 161 -12.29 -6.17 3.03
N TYR A 162 -11.49 -5.20 3.48
CA TYR A 162 -10.04 -5.16 3.35
C TYR A 162 -9.32 -6.32 4.05
N PHE A 163 -9.75 -6.71 5.26
CA PHE A 163 -8.97 -7.57 6.15
C PHE A 163 -9.17 -9.07 5.93
N SER A 164 -8.21 -9.89 6.35
CA SER A 164 -8.18 -11.33 6.01
C SER A 164 -9.32 -12.15 6.62
N ALA A 165 -9.78 -11.84 7.84
CA ALA A 165 -10.82 -12.60 8.53
C ALA A 165 -12.11 -12.73 7.69
N VAL A 166 -12.56 -11.64 7.07
CA VAL A 166 -13.79 -11.66 6.27
C VAL A 166 -13.62 -12.41 4.95
N LYS A 167 -12.40 -12.43 4.38
CA LYS A 167 -12.04 -13.23 3.20
C LYS A 167 -12.00 -14.71 3.53
N LEU A 168 -11.36 -15.07 4.65
CA LEU A 168 -11.31 -16.44 5.14
C LEU A 168 -12.72 -16.97 5.48
N ARG A 169 -13.55 -16.17 6.15
CA ARG A 169 -14.96 -16.50 6.40
C ARG A 169 -15.72 -16.76 5.10
N TRP A 170 -15.55 -15.89 4.10
CA TRP A 170 -16.18 -16.07 2.80
C TRP A 170 -15.74 -17.38 2.13
N LEU A 171 -14.45 -17.72 2.18
CA LEU A 171 -13.92 -18.98 1.64
C LEU A 171 -14.56 -20.20 2.32
N LEU A 172 -14.66 -20.19 3.65
CA LEU A 172 -15.30 -21.27 4.42
C LEU A 172 -16.80 -21.43 4.11
N ASP A 173 -17.47 -20.33 3.77
CA ASP A 173 -18.89 -20.33 3.41
C ASP A 173 -19.14 -20.81 1.97
N ASN A 174 -18.23 -20.51 1.03
CA ASN A 174 -18.49 -20.61 -0.41
C ASN A 174 -17.62 -21.64 -1.15
N VAL A 175 -16.52 -22.12 -0.57
CA VAL A 175 -15.60 -23.08 -1.19
C VAL A 175 -15.64 -24.40 -0.41
N GLU A 176 -16.36 -25.37 -0.96
CA GLU A 176 -16.63 -26.65 -0.30
C GLU A 176 -15.34 -27.44 -0.04
N GLU A 177 -14.37 -27.39 -0.96
CA GLU A 177 -13.07 -28.05 -0.79
C GLU A 177 -12.29 -27.51 0.42
N ILE A 178 -12.42 -26.21 0.72
CA ILE A 178 -11.81 -25.59 1.90
C ILE A 178 -12.51 -26.07 3.17
N ARG A 179 -13.85 -26.10 3.18
CA ARG A 179 -14.62 -26.62 4.32
C ARG A 179 -14.22 -28.05 4.65
N GLN A 180 -14.19 -28.92 3.64
CA GLN A 180 -13.76 -30.31 3.81
C GLN A 180 -12.30 -30.42 4.29
N ALA A 181 -11.41 -29.56 3.81
CA ALA A 181 -10.02 -29.56 4.28
C ALA A 181 -9.90 -29.13 5.75
N VAL A 182 -10.75 -28.21 6.22
CA VAL A 182 -10.83 -27.81 7.63
C VAL A 182 -11.37 -28.97 8.47
N ASP A 183 -12.50 -29.57 8.09
CA ASP A 183 -13.12 -30.67 8.83
C ASP A 183 -12.19 -31.89 8.96
N ASN A 184 -11.36 -32.13 7.94
CA ASN A 184 -10.34 -33.19 7.94
C ASN A 184 -9.02 -32.78 8.62
N GLY A 185 -8.92 -31.57 9.18
CA GLY A 185 -7.71 -31.04 9.82
C GLY A 185 -6.52 -30.89 8.86
N ARG A 186 -6.76 -30.75 7.56
CA ARG A 186 -5.74 -30.61 6.50
C ARG A 186 -5.46 -29.17 6.07
N ALA A 187 -6.39 -28.26 6.31
CA ALA A 187 -6.27 -26.87 5.88
C ALA A 187 -5.19 -26.11 6.66
N MET A 188 -4.52 -25.20 5.96
CA MET A 188 -3.68 -24.14 6.50
C MET A 188 -4.13 -22.81 5.88
N PHE A 189 -4.15 -21.76 6.69
CA PHE A 189 -4.39 -20.40 6.27
C PHE A 189 -3.12 -19.57 6.40
N GLY A 190 -3.01 -18.54 5.57
CA GLY A 190 -2.01 -17.51 5.76
C GLY A 190 -2.20 -16.32 4.83
N THR A 191 -1.59 -15.21 5.21
CA THR A 191 -1.26 -14.12 4.28
C THR A 191 -0.11 -14.54 3.36
N ILE A 192 0.24 -13.70 2.38
CA ILE A 192 1.23 -14.04 1.36
C ILE A 192 2.60 -14.40 1.95
N ASP A 193 3.08 -13.70 2.99
CA ASP A 193 4.31 -14.08 3.71
C ASP A 193 4.27 -15.51 4.22
N SER A 194 3.15 -15.93 4.83
CA SER A 194 3.03 -17.26 5.41
C SER A 194 3.05 -18.35 4.34
N TRP A 195 2.35 -18.13 3.22
CA TRP A 195 2.40 -19.01 2.04
C TRP A 195 3.84 -19.17 1.54
N LEU A 196 4.57 -18.06 1.39
CA LEU A 196 5.93 -18.06 0.87
C LEU A 196 6.92 -18.71 1.82
N ILE A 197 6.88 -18.35 3.10
CA ILE A 197 7.77 -18.95 4.10
C ILE A 197 7.52 -20.47 4.15
N TRP A 198 6.27 -20.90 4.17
CA TRP A 198 5.91 -22.32 4.16
C TRP A 198 6.46 -23.04 2.92
N CYS A 199 6.26 -22.49 1.72
CA CYS A 199 6.79 -23.08 0.48
C CYS A 199 8.33 -23.11 0.46
N LEU A 200 8.99 -22.00 0.76
CA LEU A 200 10.44 -21.83 0.62
C LEU A 200 11.24 -22.66 1.65
N THR A 201 10.63 -23.01 2.78
CA THR A 201 11.22 -23.85 3.82
C THR A 201 10.90 -25.35 3.69
N GLY A 202 10.18 -25.76 2.64
CA GLY A 202 9.98 -27.16 2.27
C GLY A 202 8.54 -27.58 1.98
N GLY A 203 7.56 -26.68 2.15
CA GLY A 203 6.15 -26.96 1.88
C GLY A 203 5.64 -28.19 2.63
N LYS A 204 5.03 -29.14 1.91
CA LYS A 204 4.55 -30.40 2.51
C LYS A 204 5.65 -31.25 3.14
N ASN A 205 6.92 -31.01 2.78
CA ASN A 205 8.10 -31.71 3.30
C ASN A 205 8.72 -30.96 4.50
N GLY A 206 7.88 -30.50 5.43
CA GLY A 206 8.31 -29.81 6.65
C GLY A 206 8.57 -28.31 6.46
N GLY A 207 7.73 -27.64 5.68
CA GLY A 207 7.63 -26.19 5.60
C GLY A 207 7.15 -25.58 6.91
N VAL A 208 7.72 -24.44 7.26
CA VAL A 208 7.40 -23.69 8.47
C VAL A 208 6.16 -22.85 8.25
N HIS A 209 5.09 -23.14 8.98
CA HIS A 209 3.84 -22.38 8.94
C HIS A 209 3.88 -21.26 9.99
N CYS A 210 4.32 -20.08 9.56
CA CYS A 210 4.40 -18.89 10.43
C CYS A 210 4.04 -17.60 9.68
N THR A 211 3.84 -16.52 10.41
CA THR A 211 3.65 -15.15 9.91
C THR A 211 4.32 -14.18 10.89
N ASP A 212 4.62 -12.95 10.47
CA ASP A 212 5.12 -11.93 11.38
C ASP A 212 3.99 -11.12 12.04
N VAL A 213 4.30 -10.40 13.12
CA VAL A 213 3.34 -9.55 13.84
C VAL A 213 2.72 -8.46 12.96
N THR A 214 3.44 -7.93 11.96
CA THR A 214 2.89 -6.87 11.10
C THR A 214 1.81 -7.44 10.19
N ASN A 215 2.03 -8.57 9.51
CA ASN A 215 1.02 -9.26 8.72
C ASN A 215 -0.14 -9.79 9.58
N ALA A 216 0.16 -10.39 10.74
CA ALA A 216 -0.87 -10.87 11.67
C ALA A 216 -1.83 -9.76 12.11
N SER A 217 -1.30 -8.55 12.39
CA SER A 217 -2.12 -7.38 12.78
C SER A 217 -3.15 -6.97 11.72
N ARG A 218 -3.01 -7.43 10.48
CA ARG A 218 -3.90 -7.11 9.34
C ARG A 218 -5.04 -8.10 9.13
N THR A 219 -5.09 -9.14 9.95
CA THR A 219 -6.07 -10.22 9.77
C THR A 219 -7.43 -9.95 10.38
N MET A 220 -7.54 -9.05 11.38
CA MET A 220 -8.65 -8.96 12.34
C MET A 220 -8.86 -10.20 13.24
N LEU A 221 -7.90 -11.13 13.28
CA LEU A 221 -7.92 -12.29 14.20
C LEU A 221 -6.87 -12.16 15.31
N PHE A 222 -6.00 -11.17 15.20
CA PHE A 222 -4.84 -10.98 16.05
C PHE A 222 -5.06 -9.82 17.02
N ASN A 223 -4.73 -10.04 18.30
CA ASN A 223 -4.77 -8.99 19.31
C ASN A 223 -3.41 -8.26 19.34
N ILE A 224 -3.42 -6.97 19.01
CA ILE A 224 -2.20 -6.19 18.86
C ILE A 224 -1.51 -5.86 20.19
N HIS A 225 -2.13 -6.16 21.34
CA HIS A 225 -1.54 -5.94 22.66
C HIS A 225 -0.94 -7.22 23.24
N SER A 226 -1.67 -8.34 23.18
CA SER A 226 -1.13 -9.64 23.63
C SER A 226 -0.14 -10.24 22.63
N LEU A 227 -0.15 -9.76 21.38
CA LEU A 227 0.65 -10.25 20.27
C LEU A 227 0.40 -11.73 19.96
N ASP A 228 -0.87 -12.15 20.06
CA ASP A 228 -1.30 -13.52 19.75
C ASP A 228 -2.67 -13.53 19.06
N TRP A 229 -3.06 -14.68 18.50
CA TRP A 229 -4.40 -14.91 17.99
C TRP A 229 -5.43 -14.78 19.12
N ASP A 230 -6.50 -14.04 18.88
CA ASP A 230 -7.55 -13.78 19.87
C ASP A 230 -8.68 -14.81 19.72
N PRO A 231 -8.92 -15.67 20.73
CA PRO A 231 -9.95 -16.71 20.65
C PRO A 231 -11.37 -16.15 20.45
N GLU A 232 -11.68 -14.98 21.04
CA GLU A 232 -13.00 -14.36 20.89
C GLU A 232 -13.22 -13.84 19.47
N LEU A 233 -12.17 -13.28 18.84
CA LEU A 233 -12.23 -12.87 17.44
C LEU A 233 -12.40 -14.09 16.53
N CYS A 234 -11.60 -15.14 16.75
CA CYS A 234 -11.72 -16.39 15.98
C CYS A 234 -13.12 -16.99 16.10
N GLN A 235 -13.69 -17.02 17.31
CA GLN A 235 -15.07 -17.45 17.54
C GLN A 235 -16.09 -16.56 16.81
N PHE A 236 -15.95 -15.23 16.89
CA PHE A 236 -16.87 -14.30 16.24
C PHE A 236 -16.92 -14.48 14.70
N PHE A 237 -15.76 -14.70 14.09
CA PHE A 237 -15.65 -14.97 12.66
C PHE A 237 -15.85 -16.45 12.31
N ASP A 238 -16.16 -17.33 13.28
CA ASP A 238 -16.33 -18.76 13.09
C ASP A 238 -15.08 -19.43 12.44
N ILE A 239 -13.87 -18.97 12.79
CA ILE A 239 -12.58 -19.42 12.23
C ILE A 239 -11.88 -20.35 13.24
N PRO A 240 -11.53 -21.59 12.86
CA PRO A 240 -10.77 -22.49 13.73
C PRO A 240 -9.34 -21.96 13.92
N MET A 241 -8.83 -21.99 15.15
CA MET A 241 -7.47 -21.51 15.43
C MET A 241 -6.39 -22.45 14.89
N GLU A 242 -6.73 -23.72 14.66
CA GLU A 242 -5.82 -24.78 14.22
C GLU A 242 -5.26 -24.57 12.81
N ILE A 243 -5.93 -23.76 11.98
CA ILE A 243 -5.46 -23.43 10.64
C ILE A 243 -4.56 -22.19 10.61
N LEU A 244 -4.43 -21.46 11.72
CA LEU A 244 -3.69 -20.20 11.78
C LEU A 244 -2.18 -20.43 11.90
N PRO A 245 -1.33 -19.63 11.24
CA PRO A 245 0.11 -19.75 11.34
C PRO A 245 0.62 -19.33 12.72
N LYS A 246 1.77 -19.87 13.14
CA LYS A 246 2.43 -19.37 14.35
C LYS A 246 2.93 -17.94 14.13
N VAL A 247 2.53 -16.99 14.99
CA VAL A 247 3.00 -15.61 14.90
C VAL A 247 4.39 -15.48 15.50
N ARG A 248 5.25 -14.72 14.82
CA ARG A 248 6.65 -14.47 15.17
C ARG A 248 6.97 -12.98 15.06
N SER A 249 8.10 -12.57 15.61
CA SER A 249 8.64 -11.23 15.42
C SER A 249 9.02 -11.00 13.95
N SER A 250 9.23 -9.74 13.56
CA SER A 250 9.58 -9.36 12.19
C SER A 250 11.05 -9.64 11.83
N SER A 251 11.90 -9.96 12.81
CA SER A 251 13.34 -10.19 12.67
C SER A 251 13.79 -11.35 13.57
N GLU A 252 13.68 -12.57 13.06
CA GLU A 252 14.15 -13.81 13.70
C GLU A 252 14.31 -14.91 12.66
N ILE A 253 15.14 -15.93 12.89
CA ILE A 253 15.28 -17.05 11.95
C ILE A 253 14.02 -17.92 11.97
N TYR A 254 13.22 -17.83 10.90
CA TYR A 254 12.00 -18.62 10.73
C TYR A 254 12.31 -20.06 10.34
N GLY A 255 13.25 -20.21 9.39
CA GLY A 255 13.69 -21.47 8.82
C GLY A 255 14.74 -21.26 7.75
N LEU A 256 15.31 -22.35 7.24
CA LEU A 256 16.29 -22.31 6.16
C LEU A 256 15.59 -22.54 4.82
N MET A 257 16.02 -21.80 3.80
CA MET A 257 15.58 -22.03 2.43
C MET A 257 16.01 -23.43 1.98
N LYS A 258 15.08 -24.27 1.53
CA LYS A 258 15.38 -25.66 1.08
C LYS A 258 15.46 -25.84 -0.44
N ILE A 259 14.93 -24.87 -1.19
CA ILE A 259 14.82 -24.81 -2.64
C ILE A 259 13.99 -25.90 -3.33
N CYS A 260 13.37 -25.39 -4.40
CA CYS A 260 12.35 -25.93 -5.28
C CYS A 260 12.89 -26.96 -6.31
N PRO A 261 12.11 -27.99 -6.67
CA PRO A 261 12.45 -29.00 -7.68
C PRO A 261 12.86 -28.48 -9.08
N SER A 262 12.63 -27.21 -9.42
CA SER A 262 12.87 -26.65 -10.76
C SER A 262 14.13 -25.79 -10.91
N LEU A 263 14.86 -25.49 -9.85
CA LEU A 263 16.10 -24.68 -9.90
C LEU A 263 17.31 -25.58 -10.14
N LYS A 264 17.96 -25.45 -11.30
CA LYS A 264 19.16 -26.26 -11.66
C LYS A 264 20.37 -26.06 -10.72
N SER A 265 20.39 -24.99 -9.93
CA SER A 265 21.60 -24.53 -9.24
C SER A 265 21.60 -24.64 -7.71
N GLY A 266 20.47 -24.97 -7.06
CA GLY A 266 20.41 -24.98 -5.57
C GLY A 266 20.81 -23.64 -4.92
N ALA A 267 20.78 -22.54 -5.68
CA ALA A 267 21.29 -21.24 -5.27
C ALA A 267 20.44 -20.64 -4.15
N LEU A 268 21.04 -20.41 -2.98
CA LEU A 268 20.42 -19.99 -1.70
C LEU A 268 19.90 -21.11 -0.78
N THR A 269 20.09 -22.39 -1.11
CA THR A 269 19.81 -23.48 -0.17
C THR A 269 20.62 -23.29 1.12
N GLY A 270 19.97 -23.45 2.27
CA GLY A 270 20.57 -23.27 3.59
C GLY A 270 20.65 -21.81 4.06
N VAL A 271 20.34 -20.83 3.21
CA VAL A 271 20.28 -19.42 3.64
C VAL A 271 19.08 -19.20 4.55
N PRO A 272 19.24 -18.55 5.71
CA PRO A 272 18.14 -18.31 6.64
C PRO A 272 17.14 -17.29 6.11
N ILE A 273 15.86 -17.67 6.11
CA ILE A 273 14.76 -16.73 5.99
C ILE A 273 14.53 -16.15 7.39
N SER A 274 14.82 -14.86 7.54
CA SER A 274 14.99 -14.25 8.86
C SER A 274 14.42 -12.84 9.04
N GLY A 275 13.86 -12.25 7.97
CA GLY A 275 13.11 -11.00 8.03
C GLY A 275 11.74 -11.18 7.38
N CYS A 276 10.69 -10.68 8.02
CA CYS A 276 9.34 -10.70 7.47
C CYS A 276 8.57 -9.47 7.93
N LEU A 277 8.07 -8.67 6.98
CA LEU A 277 7.24 -7.49 7.26
C LEU A 277 6.20 -7.31 6.14
N GLY A 278 4.99 -6.89 6.47
CA GLY A 278 4.07 -6.37 5.47
C GLY A 278 4.67 -5.17 4.73
N ASP A 279 4.38 -5.03 3.44
CA ASP A 279 4.99 -4.05 2.54
C ASP A 279 5.10 -2.62 3.08
N GLN A 280 4.03 -2.10 3.69
CA GLN A 280 4.03 -0.74 4.22
C GLN A 280 4.89 -0.61 5.49
N SER A 281 4.89 -1.64 6.33
CA SER A 281 5.75 -1.75 7.52
C SER A 281 7.23 -1.92 7.12
N ALA A 282 7.49 -2.70 6.08
CA ALA A 282 8.83 -2.85 5.50
C ALA A 282 9.34 -1.50 4.95
N ALA A 283 8.51 -0.74 4.24
CA ALA A 283 8.87 0.60 3.78
C ALA A 283 9.19 1.56 4.93
N LEU A 284 8.47 1.48 6.05
CA LEU A 284 8.76 2.26 7.27
C LEU A 284 10.15 1.93 7.84
N VAL A 285 10.49 0.65 7.92
CA VAL A 285 11.83 0.19 8.34
C VAL A 285 12.91 0.61 7.35
N GLY A 286 12.67 0.47 6.05
CA GLY A 286 13.64 0.84 5.00
C GLY A 286 13.88 2.35 4.88
N GLN A 287 12.90 3.16 5.29
CA GLN A 287 13.03 4.62 5.45
C GLN A 287 13.67 5.01 6.80
N MET A 288 14.13 4.04 7.58
CA MET A 288 14.75 4.23 8.89
C MET A 288 13.89 5.00 9.89
N CYS A 289 12.56 4.85 9.79
CA CYS A 289 11.60 5.50 10.67
C CYS A 289 11.50 4.75 12.01
N PHE A 290 12.58 4.78 12.80
CA PHE A 290 12.71 4.05 14.07
C PHE A 290 12.37 4.87 15.32
N GLN A 291 12.13 6.18 15.16
CA GLN A 291 11.79 7.09 16.24
C GLN A 291 10.34 7.54 16.15
N ASP A 292 9.76 7.84 17.31
CA ASP A 292 8.39 8.33 17.44
C ASP A 292 8.17 9.59 16.58
N GLY A 293 7.05 9.65 15.87
CA GLY A 293 6.70 10.77 14.99
C GLY A 293 7.36 10.73 13.61
N GLN A 294 8.30 9.82 13.34
CA GLN A 294 8.79 9.61 11.98
C GLN A 294 7.72 8.91 11.13
N ALA A 295 7.47 9.43 9.93
CA ALA A 295 6.47 8.86 9.04
C ALA A 295 6.93 8.81 7.59
N LYS A 296 6.48 7.78 6.91
CA LYS A 296 6.69 7.61 5.48
C LYS A 296 5.38 7.67 4.72
N ASN A 297 5.41 8.19 3.50
CA ASN A 297 4.31 8.10 2.53
C ASN A 297 4.75 7.39 1.25
N THR A 298 4.06 6.30 0.90
CA THR A 298 4.30 5.58 -0.36
C THR A 298 3.32 6.04 -1.43
N TYR A 299 3.80 6.69 -2.49
CA TYR A 299 2.97 7.19 -3.59
C TYR A 299 2.89 6.20 -4.75
N GLY A 300 1.81 5.42 -4.77
CA GLY A 300 1.48 4.47 -5.84
C GLY A 300 0.18 4.81 -6.55
N THR A 301 -0.65 3.80 -6.82
CA THR A 301 -2.04 3.97 -7.29
C THR A 301 -2.84 4.81 -6.30
N GLY A 302 -2.73 4.47 -5.02
CA GLY A 302 -3.10 5.31 -3.87
C GLY A 302 -1.85 5.71 -3.08
N CYS A 303 -2.03 6.40 -1.96
CA CYS A 303 -0.98 6.66 -0.98
C CYS A 303 -1.22 5.88 0.31
N PHE A 304 -0.13 5.41 0.92
CA PHE A 304 -0.15 4.77 2.23
C PHE A 304 0.86 5.46 3.14
N LEU A 305 0.32 6.14 4.14
CA LEU A 305 1.06 6.89 5.12
C LEU A 305 1.11 6.10 6.42
N LEU A 306 2.30 5.87 6.95
CA LEU A 306 2.51 5.24 8.26
C LEU A 306 3.36 6.15 9.13
N CYS A 307 2.91 6.41 10.35
CA CYS A 307 3.62 7.17 11.37
C CYS A 307 3.96 6.24 12.55
N ASN A 308 5.24 6.15 12.90
CA ASN A 308 5.71 5.38 14.04
C ASN A 308 5.27 6.04 15.35
N THR A 309 4.57 5.30 16.20
CA THR A 309 4.09 5.77 17.52
C THR A 309 4.84 5.14 18.69
N GLY A 310 6.02 4.58 18.41
CA GLY A 310 6.86 3.92 19.38
C GLY A 310 6.16 2.72 19.99
N GLN A 311 6.30 2.54 21.30
CA GLN A 311 5.67 1.44 22.03
C GLN A 311 4.21 1.75 22.43
N LYS A 312 3.67 2.91 22.03
CA LYS A 312 2.30 3.31 22.36
C LYS A 312 1.34 2.95 21.22
N SER A 313 0.37 2.10 21.49
CA SER A 313 -0.76 1.85 20.60
C SER A 313 -1.74 3.03 20.63
N VAL A 314 -1.61 3.96 19.68
CA VAL A 314 -2.49 5.12 19.56
C VAL A 314 -3.75 4.74 18.80
N PHE A 315 -4.94 4.94 19.39
CA PHE A 315 -6.21 4.74 18.72
C PHE A 315 -6.72 6.03 18.10
N SER A 316 -6.98 5.99 16.80
CA SER A 316 -7.46 7.16 16.07
C SER A 316 -8.94 7.47 16.33
N GLU A 317 -9.25 8.73 16.58
CA GLU A 317 -10.63 9.26 16.57
C GLU A 317 -11.03 9.80 15.18
N HIS A 318 -10.06 9.87 14.26
CA HIS A 318 -10.17 10.47 12.93
C HIS A 318 -10.18 9.44 11.79
N GLY A 319 -10.57 8.20 12.10
CA GLY A 319 -10.76 7.15 11.09
C GLY A 319 -9.48 6.51 10.57
N LEU A 320 -8.33 6.72 11.21
CA LEU A 320 -7.08 6.02 10.90
C LEU A 320 -7.05 4.62 11.54
N LEU A 321 -6.16 3.79 11.01
CA LEU A 321 -5.89 2.45 11.50
C LEU A 321 -4.77 2.49 12.55
N THR A 322 -4.95 1.74 13.64
CA THR A 322 -3.85 1.42 14.56
C THR A 322 -3.28 0.08 14.14
N THR A 323 -1.97 -0.02 13.97
CA THR A 323 -1.32 -1.24 13.48
C THR A 323 0.02 -1.46 14.15
N ILE A 324 0.60 -2.64 13.96
CA ILE A 324 1.99 -2.90 14.37
C ILE A 324 2.92 -2.39 13.26
N ALA A 325 3.88 -1.55 13.64
CA ALA A 325 4.94 -1.06 12.75
C ALA A 325 5.95 -2.18 12.49
N TYR A 326 6.49 -2.77 13.56
CA TYR A 326 7.46 -3.86 13.50
C TYR A 326 7.72 -4.41 14.91
N LYS A 327 8.30 -5.62 14.99
CA LYS A 327 8.96 -6.14 16.21
C LYS A 327 10.29 -6.76 15.82
N LEU A 328 11.40 -6.05 16.07
CA LEU A 328 12.73 -6.40 15.54
C LEU A 328 13.48 -7.41 16.42
N GLY A 329 12.85 -8.54 16.73
CA GLY A 329 13.40 -9.60 17.57
C GLY A 329 12.37 -10.19 18.52
N ARG A 330 12.54 -11.46 18.90
CA ARG A 330 11.59 -12.18 19.76
C ARG A 330 11.37 -11.48 21.10
N ASP A 331 12.46 -11.05 21.73
CA ASP A 331 12.48 -10.44 23.06
C ASP A 331 12.60 -8.90 23.01
N LYS A 332 12.46 -8.31 21.82
CA LYS A 332 12.44 -6.86 21.64
C LYS A 332 11.01 -6.31 21.79
N PRO A 333 10.85 -5.05 22.23
CA PRO A 333 9.54 -4.42 22.31
C PRO A 333 8.91 -4.31 20.91
N VAL A 334 7.58 -4.36 20.88
CA VAL A 334 6.80 -4.07 19.68
C VAL A 334 6.72 -2.55 19.48
N CYS A 335 6.83 -2.10 18.24
CA CYS A 335 6.52 -0.72 17.85
C CYS A 335 5.20 -0.70 17.07
N TYR A 336 4.40 0.33 17.31
CA TYR A 336 3.11 0.57 16.69
C TYR A 336 3.19 1.69 15.64
N ALA A 337 2.17 1.76 14.80
CA ALA A 337 1.97 2.86 13.89
C ALA A 337 0.50 3.26 13.79
N LEU A 338 0.28 4.54 13.46
CA LEU A 338 -0.94 4.95 12.80
C LEU A 338 -0.76 4.81 11.30
N GLU A 339 -1.78 4.31 10.63
CA GLU A 339 -1.83 4.16 9.19
C GLU A 339 -3.06 4.86 8.63
N GLY A 340 -2.83 5.66 7.59
CA GLY A 340 -3.87 6.26 6.77
C GLY A 340 -3.62 6.01 5.30
N SER A 341 -4.70 5.93 4.53
CA SER A 341 -4.63 5.66 3.10
C SER A 341 -5.42 6.68 2.30
N VAL A 342 -4.85 7.06 1.17
CA VAL A 342 -5.50 7.86 0.13
C VAL A 342 -5.74 6.93 -1.05
N ALA A 343 -6.98 6.59 -1.36
CA ALA A 343 -7.24 5.61 -2.42
C ALA A 343 -6.82 6.10 -3.81
N ILE A 344 -6.99 7.40 -4.08
CA ILE A 344 -6.76 7.99 -5.40
C ILE A 344 -5.58 8.97 -5.37
N ALA A 345 -4.40 8.44 -5.70
CA ALA A 345 -3.18 9.19 -5.92
C ALA A 345 -2.75 9.06 -7.39
N GLY A 346 -1.87 8.12 -7.73
CA GLY A 346 -1.46 7.88 -9.12
C GLY A 346 -2.62 7.48 -10.04
N ALA A 347 -3.73 6.98 -9.48
CA ALA A 347 -4.97 6.78 -10.22
C ALA A 347 -5.51 8.06 -10.87
N VAL A 348 -5.37 9.24 -10.24
CA VAL A 348 -5.83 10.50 -10.85
C VAL A 348 -5.07 10.83 -12.13
N VAL A 349 -3.75 10.61 -12.12
CA VAL A 349 -2.88 10.83 -13.28
C VAL A 349 -3.24 9.87 -14.41
N ARG A 350 -3.53 8.61 -14.08
CA ARG A 350 -3.99 7.61 -15.06
C ARG A 350 -5.35 7.96 -15.63
N TRP A 351 -6.30 8.38 -14.79
CA TRP A 351 -7.62 8.80 -15.24
C TRP A 351 -7.54 10.00 -16.19
N LEU A 352 -6.72 11.00 -15.89
CA LEU A 352 -6.47 12.14 -16.80
C LEU A 352 -5.90 11.70 -18.16
N ARG A 353 -5.09 10.63 -18.18
CA ARG A 353 -4.50 10.05 -19.38
C ARG A 353 -5.50 9.24 -20.19
N ASP A 354 -6.11 8.24 -19.54
CA ASP A 354 -6.88 7.18 -20.18
C ASP A 354 -8.31 7.65 -20.50
N ASN A 355 -8.89 8.52 -19.68
CA ASN A 355 -10.28 8.94 -19.80
C ASN A 355 -10.46 10.34 -20.38
N LEU A 356 -9.63 11.31 -19.97
CA LEU A 356 -9.73 12.70 -20.47
C LEU A 356 -8.75 13.05 -21.60
N GLY A 357 -7.74 12.21 -21.86
CA GLY A 357 -6.72 12.48 -22.87
C GLY A 357 -5.91 13.78 -22.63
N ILE A 358 -5.87 14.29 -21.40
CA ILE A 358 -5.15 15.52 -21.05
C ILE A 358 -3.65 15.35 -21.20
N VAL A 359 -3.17 14.15 -20.88
CA VAL A 359 -1.79 13.68 -21.08
C VAL A 359 -1.80 12.36 -21.85
N LYS A 360 -0.72 12.06 -22.58
CA LYS A 360 -0.51 10.78 -23.27
C LYS A 360 0.28 9.79 -22.43
N THR A 361 1.17 10.29 -21.58
CA THR A 361 1.99 9.49 -20.66
C THR A 361 1.91 10.07 -19.26
N SER A 362 2.18 9.25 -18.25
CA SER A 362 2.16 9.72 -16.86
C SER A 362 3.25 10.75 -16.56
N GLN A 363 4.34 10.77 -17.33
CA GLN A 363 5.44 11.73 -17.20
C GLN A 363 5.07 13.12 -17.73
N GLU A 364 4.15 13.21 -18.69
CA GLU A 364 3.75 14.50 -19.27
C GLU A 364 3.04 15.41 -18.25
N ILE A 365 2.41 14.84 -17.21
CA ILE A 365 1.71 15.62 -16.19
C ILE A 365 2.65 16.58 -15.45
N GLU A 366 3.91 16.16 -15.22
CA GLU A 366 4.91 16.99 -14.55
C GLU A 366 5.24 18.23 -15.39
N LYS A 367 5.44 18.04 -16.70
CA LYS A 367 5.70 19.14 -17.63
C LYS A 367 4.53 20.12 -17.68
N LEU A 368 3.29 19.63 -17.81
CA LEU A 368 2.11 20.48 -17.85
C LEU A 368 1.92 21.26 -16.55
N ALA A 369 2.12 20.60 -15.40
CA ALA A 369 2.02 21.26 -14.10
C ALA A 369 3.14 22.31 -13.92
N ALA A 370 4.38 21.99 -14.27
CA ALA A 370 5.50 22.93 -14.23
C ALA A 370 5.25 24.18 -15.10
N GLU A 371 4.70 24.00 -16.30
CA GLU A 371 4.34 25.10 -17.19
C GLU A 371 3.18 25.98 -16.67
N ALA A 372 2.29 25.42 -15.85
CA ALA A 372 1.23 26.19 -15.20
C ALA A 372 1.74 26.98 -13.99
N GLY A 373 2.58 26.37 -13.16
CA GLY A 373 3.11 26.94 -11.91
C GLY A 373 2.07 27.15 -10.79
N THR A 374 0.78 27.08 -11.11
CA THR A 374 -0.33 27.24 -10.16
C THR A 374 -1.58 26.53 -10.68
N SER A 375 -2.52 26.21 -9.79
CA SER A 375 -3.86 25.77 -10.16
C SER A 375 -4.78 26.94 -10.57
N TYR A 376 -4.37 28.19 -10.32
CA TYR A 376 -5.18 29.40 -10.58
C TYR A 376 -6.58 29.33 -9.95
N GLY A 377 -6.69 28.73 -8.77
CA GLY A 377 -7.95 28.56 -8.04
C GLY A 377 -8.80 27.35 -8.49
N CYS A 378 -8.31 26.54 -9.43
CA CYS A 378 -8.92 25.27 -9.82
C CYS A 378 -8.64 24.20 -8.75
N TYR A 379 -9.68 23.53 -8.25
CA TYR A 379 -9.55 22.41 -7.32
C TYR A 379 -10.14 21.15 -7.94
N PHE A 380 -9.40 20.05 -7.87
CA PHE A 380 -9.85 18.75 -8.36
C PHE A 380 -9.92 17.75 -7.20
N VAL A 381 -11.12 17.43 -6.73
CA VAL A 381 -11.33 16.37 -5.73
C VAL A 381 -11.49 15.04 -6.45
N PRO A 382 -10.56 14.08 -6.35
CA PRO A 382 -10.59 12.87 -7.16
C PRO A 382 -11.31 11.70 -6.45
N ALA A 383 -12.50 11.95 -5.92
CA ALA A 383 -13.31 10.96 -5.18
C ALA A 383 -14.06 9.98 -6.11
N PHE A 384 -13.34 9.26 -6.98
CA PHE A 384 -13.96 8.39 -7.99
C PHE A 384 -14.76 7.22 -7.41
N SER A 385 -14.42 6.79 -6.20
CA SER A 385 -15.07 5.70 -5.46
C SER A 385 -15.44 6.12 -4.04
N GLY A 386 -15.77 7.40 -3.85
CA GLY A 386 -15.94 8.00 -2.52
C GLY A 386 -14.63 8.55 -1.92
N LEU A 387 -14.75 9.17 -0.75
CA LEU A 387 -13.63 9.64 0.06
C LEU A 387 -13.33 8.63 1.17
N TYR A 388 -12.05 8.35 1.40
CA TYR A 388 -11.58 7.47 2.48
C TYR A 388 -11.29 8.30 3.73
N ALA A 389 -10.39 7.82 4.61
CA ALA A 389 -9.93 8.61 5.74
C ALA A 389 -9.47 10.01 5.29
N PRO A 390 -9.73 11.07 6.07
CA PRO A 390 -10.48 11.07 7.34
C PRO A 390 -12.02 11.13 7.19
N TYR A 391 -12.56 11.26 5.98
CA TYR A 391 -13.98 11.56 5.75
C TYR A 391 -14.92 10.35 5.72
N TRP A 392 -14.46 9.21 5.19
CA TRP A 392 -15.24 7.99 5.02
C TRP A 392 -16.62 8.22 4.38
N GLU A 393 -16.66 9.00 3.30
CA GLU A 393 -17.89 9.41 2.62
C GLU A 393 -18.06 8.66 1.28
N PRO A 394 -18.80 7.53 1.25
CA PRO A 394 -19.00 6.74 0.04
C PRO A 394 -19.86 7.45 -1.02
N SER A 395 -20.70 8.42 -0.61
CA SER A 395 -21.52 9.19 -1.56
C SER A 395 -20.71 10.22 -2.36
N ALA A 396 -19.47 10.50 -1.95
CA ALA A 396 -18.66 11.52 -2.60
C ALA A 396 -18.31 11.12 -4.04
N ARG A 397 -18.27 12.09 -4.95
CA ARG A 397 -17.85 11.89 -6.35
C ARG A 397 -16.78 12.87 -6.79
N GLY A 398 -16.05 12.50 -7.83
CA GLY A 398 -15.00 13.35 -8.38
C GLY A 398 -15.55 14.69 -8.89
N ILE A 399 -14.98 15.81 -8.46
CA ILE A 399 -15.38 17.15 -8.93
C ILE A 399 -14.17 17.99 -9.34
N ILE A 400 -14.35 18.84 -10.35
CA ILE A 400 -13.42 19.91 -10.69
C ILE A 400 -14.17 21.23 -10.54
N CYS A 401 -13.69 22.15 -9.72
CA CYS A 401 -14.35 23.42 -9.42
C CYS A 401 -13.37 24.60 -9.42
N GLY A 402 -13.90 25.82 -9.40
CA GLY A 402 -13.09 27.04 -9.48
C GLY A 402 -12.56 27.36 -10.88
N LEU A 403 -13.24 26.86 -11.91
CA LEU A 403 -12.88 27.12 -13.32
C LEU A 403 -13.21 28.56 -13.70
N THR A 404 -12.29 29.21 -14.41
CA THR A 404 -12.46 30.53 -15.05
C THR A 404 -12.14 30.43 -16.54
N GLN A 405 -12.35 31.51 -17.32
CA GLN A 405 -11.99 31.54 -18.75
C GLN A 405 -10.47 31.34 -19.00
N PHE A 406 -9.62 31.55 -17.99
CA PHE A 406 -8.17 31.31 -18.07
C PHE A 406 -7.79 29.85 -17.79
N THR A 407 -8.69 29.06 -17.21
CA THR A 407 -8.41 27.68 -16.84
C THR A 407 -8.25 26.82 -18.08
N ASN A 408 -7.23 25.95 -18.08
CA ASN A 408 -6.89 25.10 -19.22
C ASN A 408 -6.33 23.77 -18.70
N LYS A 409 -6.01 22.85 -19.61
CA LYS A 409 -5.53 21.50 -19.25
C LYS A 409 -4.29 21.47 -18.34
N LYS A 410 -3.43 22.50 -18.40
CA LYS A 410 -2.23 22.61 -17.56
C LYS A 410 -2.60 22.89 -16.10
N HIS A 411 -3.56 23.78 -15.88
CA HIS A 411 -4.10 24.09 -14.56
C HIS A 411 -4.82 22.87 -13.93
N ILE A 412 -5.53 22.07 -14.74
CA ILE A 412 -6.17 20.82 -14.27
C ILE A 412 -5.10 19.78 -13.90
N ALA A 413 -4.05 19.63 -14.72
CA ALA A 413 -2.92 18.75 -14.41
C ALA A 413 -2.23 19.16 -13.10
N PHE A 414 -2.02 20.46 -12.87
CA PHE A 414 -1.49 20.98 -11.61
C PHE A 414 -2.43 20.68 -10.44
N ALA A 415 -3.71 21.00 -10.56
CA ALA A 415 -4.72 20.76 -9.52
C ALA A 415 -4.84 19.28 -9.16
N ALA A 416 -4.59 18.36 -10.10
CA ALA A 416 -4.58 16.92 -9.85
C ALA A 416 -3.39 16.50 -8.96
N LEU A 417 -2.19 17.06 -9.18
CA LEU A 417 -1.04 16.81 -8.30
C LEU A 417 -1.26 17.48 -6.93
N GLU A 418 -1.78 18.70 -6.92
CA GLU A 418 -2.09 19.45 -5.70
C GLU A 418 -3.12 18.70 -4.82
N ALA A 419 -4.12 18.07 -5.44
CA ALA A 419 -5.11 17.24 -4.77
C ALA A 419 -4.52 16.01 -4.06
N VAL A 420 -3.50 15.38 -4.64
CA VAL A 420 -2.78 14.29 -3.97
C VAL A 420 -2.08 14.84 -2.72
N CYS A 421 -1.45 16.02 -2.82
CA CYS A 421 -0.77 16.65 -1.70
C CYS A 421 -1.71 17.07 -0.57
N PHE A 422 -2.90 17.58 -0.90
CA PHE A 422 -3.92 17.92 0.10
C PHE A 422 -4.46 16.68 0.80
N GLN A 423 -4.78 15.60 0.07
CA GLN A 423 -5.21 14.35 0.71
C GLN A 423 -4.14 13.79 1.65
N THR A 424 -2.86 13.84 1.25
CA THR A 424 -1.75 13.46 2.15
C THR A 424 -1.73 14.33 3.42
N ARG A 425 -1.92 15.65 3.27
CA ARG A 425 -2.00 16.58 4.41
C ARG A 425 -3.16 16.27 5.35
N GLU A 426 -4.34 15.93 4.82
CA GLU A 426 -5.50 15.58 5.65
C GLU A 426 -5.22 14.39 6.56
N ILE A 427 -4.54 13.37 6.03
CA ILE A 427 -4.12 12.21 6.81
C ILE A 427 -3.06 12.62 7.85
N LEU A 428 -2.06 13.41 7.48
CA LEU A 428 -1.02 13.87 8.42
C LEU A 428 -1.60 14.75 9.54
N ASP A 429 -2.54 15.64 9.22
CA ASP A 429 -3.26 16.45 10.21
C ASP A 429 -4.06 15.56 11.18
N ALA A 430 -4.72 14.52 10.67
CA ALA A 430 -5.41 13.53 11.51
C ALA A 430 -4.43 12.76 12.41
N MET A 431 -3.29 12.32 11.87
CA MET A 431 -2.24 11.65 12.64
C MET A 431 -1.66 12.56 13.72
N ASN A 432 -1.37 13.82 13.42
CA ASN A 432 -0.85 14.79 14.39
C ASN A 432 -1.84 14.99 15.55
N LYS A 433 -3.15 15.05 15.27
CA LYS A 433 -4.20 15.15 16.30
C LYS A 433 -4.29 13.91 17.18
N ASP A 434 -4.16 12.72 16.59
CA ASP A 434 -4.24 11.46 17.32
C ASP A 434 -2.96 11.13 18.12
N CYS A 435 -1.78 11.37 17.55
CA CYS A 435 -0.49 11.07 18.17
C CYS A 435 -0.04 12.14 19.18
N GLY A 436 -0.39 13.41 18.95
CA GLY A 436 0.15 14.56 19.70
C GLY A 436 1.63 14.84 19.45
N ILE A 437 2.24 14.20 18.44
CA ILE A 437 3.64 14.38 18.07
C ILE A 437 3.67 15.05 16.69
N PRO A 438 4.16 16.30 16.57
CA PRO A 438 4.25 16.97 15.28
C PRO A 438 5.33 16.32 14.41
N LEU A 439 4.96 16.02 13.18
CA LEU A 439 5.89 15.54 12.15
C LEU A 439 6.93 16.60 11.77
N SER A 440 8.21 16.24 11.87
CA SER A 440 9.33 17.14 11.56
C SER A 440 9.77 17.09 10.10
N GLN A 441 9.49 15.97 9.42
CA GLN A 441 9.73 15.77 7.99
C GLN A 441 8.90 14.57 7.50
N LEU A 442 8.70 14.48 6.19
CA LEU A 442 8.02 13.35 5.56
C LEU A 442 8.99 12.56 4.68
N GLN A 443 9.25 11.29 5.02
CA GLN A 443 9.93 10.37 4.11
C GLN A 443 8.98 9.91 3.01
N VAL A 444 9.45 9.83 1.76
CA VAL A 444 8.58 9.47 0.62
C VAL A 444 9.22 8.41 -0.26
N ASP A 445 8.39 7.51 -0.79
CA ASP A 445 8.80 6.51 -1.78
C ASP A 445 7.66 6.20 -2.76
N GLY A 446 7.90 5.31 -3.73
CA GLY A 446 6.93 4.94 -4.75
C GLY A 446 7.01 5.77 -6.04
N GLY A 447 6.35 5.28 -7.08
CA GLY A 447 6.56 5.75 -8.46
C GLY A 447 6.29 7.23 -8.72
N MET A 448 5.37 7.88 -7.99
CA MET A 448 5.08 9.31 -8.20
C MET A 448 6.16 10.23 -7.63
N THR A 449 7.02 9.76 -6.72
CA THR A 449 8.11 10.58 -6.14
C THR A 449 9.17 10.98 -7.16
N ASN A 450 9.12 10.43 -8.37
CA ASN A 450 9.93 10.88 -9.49
C ASN A 450 9.48 12.22 -10.09
N ASN A 451 8.24 12.66 -9.79
CA ASN A 451 7.73 13.96 -10.20
C ASN A 451 8.20 15.02 -9.19
N LYS A 452 9.11 15.89 -9.61
CA LYS A 452 9.71 16.91 -8.73
C LYS A 452 8.73 18.01 -8.35
N VAL A 453 7.79 18.33 -9.25
CA VAL A 453 6.70 19.28 -8.97
C VAL A 453 5.83 18.76 -7.85
N LEU A 454 5.46 17.47 -7.86
CA LEU A 454 4.68 16.86 -6.79
C LEU A 454 5.44 16.90 -5.44
N MET A 455 6.72 16.57 -5.43
CA MET A 455 7.54 16.56 -4.20
C MET A 455 7.68 17.97 -3.62
N GLN A 456 7.91 18.98 -4.47
CA GLN A 456 7.95 20.36 -4.03
C GLN A 456 6.57 20.81 -3.51
N LEU A 457 5.48 20.53 -4.23
CA LEU A 457 4.13 20.85 -3.79
C LEU A 457 3.78 20.19 -2.46
N GLN A 458 4.21 18.96 -2.24
CA GLN A 458 3.97 18.26 -0.99
C GLN A 458 4.69 18.95 0.17
N SER A 459 5.96 19.35 -0.03
CA SER A 459 6.74 20.10 0.97
C SER A 459 6.10 21.46 1.26
N ASP A 460 5.69 22.17 0.22
CA ASP A 460 5.00 23.47 0.31
C ASP A 460 3.69 23.37 1.10
N ILE A 461 2.84 22.41 0.75
CA ILE A 461 1.52 22.20 1.38
C ILE A 461 1.64 21.73 2.84
N LEU A 462 2.67 20.96 3.19
CA LEU A 462 2.86 20.53 4.57
C LEU A 462 3.63 21.56 5.41
N CYS A 463 4.37 22.47 4.75
CA CYS A 463 5.34 23.34 5.38
C CYS A 463 6.38 22.59 6.24
N ILE A 464 6.69 21.34 5.86
CA ILE A 464 7.77 20.54 6.43
C ILE A 464 8.59 19.93 5.29
N PRO A 465 9.87 19.61 5.53
CA PRO A 465 10.73 19.00 4.53
C PRO A 465 10.20 17.65 4.05
N VAL A 466 10.29 17.43 2.74
CA VAL A 466 10.03 16.12 2.11
C VAL A 466 11.37 15.50 1.72
N VAL A 467 11.61 14.28 2.17
CA VAL A 467 12.89 13.56 1.98
C VAL A 467 12.66 12.33 1.13
N LYS A 468 13.26 12.32 -0.06
CA LYS A 468 13.20 11.20 -1.00
C LYS A 468 14.55 10.47 -0.98
N PRO A 469 14.61 9.18 -0.63
CA PRO A 469 15.83 8.40 -0.74
C PRO A 469 16.25 8.23 -2.20
N SER A 470 17.56 8.23 -2.45
CA SER A 470 18.12 7.98 -3.78
C SER A 470 17.88 6.54 -4.24
N MET A 471 17.74 5.61 -3.29
CA MET A 471 17.30 4.24 -3.56
C MET A 471 15.76 4.17 -3.45
N PRO A 472 15.02 4.05 -4.56
CA PRO A 472 13.55 4.09 -4.53
C PRO A 472 12.88 2.87 -3.89
N GLU A 473 13.60 1.78 -3.64
CA GLU A 473 13.06 0.48 -3.24
C GLU A 473 13.11 0.24 -1.73
N THR A 474 12.54 1.16 -0.95
CA THR A 474 12.60 1.15 0.52
C THR A 474 11.90 -0.05 1.16
N THR A 475 10.81 -0.53 0.55
CA THR A 475 10.09 -1.72 0.99
C THR A 475 11.00 -2.95 1.07
N ALA A 476 11.73 -3.25 -0.01
CA ALA A 476 12.62 -4.40 -0.04
C ALA A 476 13.83 -4.21 0.87
N LEU A 477 14.35 -2.99 0.92
CA LEU A 477 15.45 -2.65 1.83
C LEU A 477 15.06 -2.91 3.29
N GLY A 478 13.85 -2.53 3.72
CA GLY A 478 13.40 -2.75 5.09
C GLY A 478 13.29 -4.23 5.47
N ALA A 479 12.82 -5.09 4.56
CA ALA A 479 12.82 -6.53 4.79
C ALA A 479 14.24 -7.14 4.78
N ALA A 480 15.15 -6.66 3.92
CA ALA A 480 16.57 -7.04 3.97
C ALA A 480 17.24 -6.61 5.29
N MET A 481 16.97 -5.39 5.75
CA MET A 481 17.45 -4.84 7.02
C MET A 481 16.98 -5.67 8.21
N ALA A 482 15.69 -6.04 8.24
CA ALA A 482 15.14 -6.92 9.27
C ALA A 482 15.77 -8.32 9.24
N ALA A 483 16.00 -8.89 8.05
CA ALA A 483 16.67 -10.18 7.93
C ALA A 483 18.13 -10.14 8.41
N GLY A 484 18.87 -9.10 8.03
CA GLY A 484 20.28 -8.93 8.43
C GLY A 484 20.47 -8.63 9.91
N ALA A 485 19.46 -8.05 10.56
CA ALA A 485 19.47 -7.74 11.99
C ALA A 485 19.05 -8.90 12.89
N ALA A 486 18.52 -9.98 12.33
CA ALA A 486 18.02 -11.11 13.11
C ALA A 486 19.13 -11.73 13.97
N GLU A 487 18.76 -12.15 15.18
CA GLU A 487 19.66 -12.88 16.07
C GLU A 487 20.12 -14.19 15.40
N GLY A 488 21.42 -14.47 15.44
CA GLY A 488 22.06 -15.58 14.72
C GLY A 488 22.53 -15.22 13.30
N VAL A 489 22.06 -14.10 12.73
CA VAL A 489 22.56 -13.53 11.47
C VAL A 489 23.52 -12.36 11.77
N GLY A 490 23.03 -11.33 12.49
CA GLY A 490 23.86 -10.33 13.18
C GLY A 490 24.78 -9.46 12.31
N ILE A 491 24.38 -9.17 11.07
CA ILE A 491 25.22 -8.44 10.09
C ILE A 491 24.68 -7.05 9.74
N TRP A 492 23.51 -6.67 10.27
CA TRP A 492 22.99 -5.31 10.27
C TRP A 492 22.64 -4.88 11.70
N SER A 493 22.98 -3.63 12.07
CA SER A 493 22.49 -3.01 13.31
C SER A 493 21.39 -2.01 12.98
N LEU A 494 20.19 -2.22 13.53
CA LEU A 494 19.05 -1.31 13.38
C LEU A 494 18.99 -0.25 14.49
N ASN A 495 20.08 -0.12 15.26
CA ASN A 495 20.21 0.99 16.18
C ASN A 495 20.40 2.30 15.39
N PRO A 496 19.68 3.38 15.71
CA PRO A 496 19.76 4.64 14.96
C PRO A 496 21.18 5.19 14.77
N GLY A 497 22.10 4.95 15.71
CA GLY A 497 23.49 5.41 15.63
C GLY A 497 24.41 4.61 14.71
N ASP A 498 24.01 3.41 14.30
CA ASP A 498 24.84 2.50 13.50
C ASP A 498 24.44 2.48 12.02
N LEU A 499 23.36 3.18 11.67
CA LEU A 499 22.81 3.21 10.31
C LEU A 499 23.66 4.13 9.42
N THR A 500 24.10 3.60 8.28
CA THR A 500 24.75 4.41 7.26
C THR A 500 23.75 5.41 6.68
N ALA A 501 24.20 6.66 6.50
CA ALA A 501 23.38 7.70 5.91
C ALA A 501 22.98 7.29 4.48
N VAL A 502 21.68 7.17 4.24
CA VAL A 502 21.14 6.97 2.89
C VAL A 502 21.21 8.32 2.17
N THR A 503 21.77 8.34 0.97
CA THR A 503 21.76 9.54 0.13
C THR A 503 20.31 9.91 -0.20
N CYS A 504 19.91 11.14 0.10
CA CYS A 504 18.53 11.60 -0.11
C CYS A 504 18.50 12.92 -0.90
N GLU A 505 17.49 13.08 -1.75
CA GLU A 505 17.07 14.36 -2.28
C GLU A 505 16.07 14.97 -1.28
N ARG A 506 16.25 16.25 -0.96
CA ARG A 506 15.46 16.95 0.06
C ARG A 506 14.80 18.18 -0.55
N PHE A 507 13.49 18.29 -0.35
CA PHE A 507 12.66 19.39 -0.83
C PHE A 507 12.24 20.24 0.36
N GLU A 508 12.74 21.47 0.43
CA GLU A 508 12.38 22.42 1.48
C GLU A 508 11.15 23.23 1.08
N PRO A 509 10.26 23.60 2.04
CA PRO A 509 9.11 24.42 1.74
C PRO A 509 9.52 25.78 1.14
N GLN A 510 8.87 26.16 0.05
CA GLN A 510 9.09 27.43 -0.66
C GLN A 510 7.97 28.44 -0.44
N ILE A 511 6.86 28.02 0.18
CA ILE A 511 5.75 28.90 0.56
C ILE A 511 5.68 29.05 2.08
N ASN A 512 5.04 30.13 2.53
CA ASN A 512 4.81 30.36 3.96
C ASN A 512 3.57 29.58 4.47
N PRO A 513 3.44 29.40 5.80
CA PRO A 513 2.30 28.71 6.39
C PRO A 513 0.94 29.33 6.08
N GLU A 514 0.85 30.67 5.92
CA GLU A 514 -0.41 31.37 5.63
C GLU A 514 -0.96 31.03 4.24
N GLU A 515 -0.09 30.99 3.23
CA GLU A 515 -0.45 30.59 1.87
C GLU A 515 -0.88 29.12 1.84
N SER A 516 -0.15 28.26 2.54
CA SER A 516 -0.47 26.85 2.67
C SER A 516 -1.85 26.63 3.31
N GLU A 517 -2.15 27.30 4.41
CA GLU A 517 -3.48 27.27 5.05
C GLU A 517 -4.58 27.84 4.14
N TYR A 518 -4.31 28.93 3.43
CA TYR A 518 -5.27 29.52 2.50
C TYR A 518 -5.67 28.54 1.39
N ARG A 519 -4.69 27.89 0.77
CA ARG A 519 -4.93 26.89 -0.27
C ARG A 519 -5.69 25.68 0.27
N TYR A 520 -5.31 25.20 1.45
CA TYR A 520 -5.94 24.06 2.10
C TYR A 520 -7.37 24.35 2.57
N ALA A 521 -7.66 25.56 3.06
CA ALA A 521 -9.01 25.96 3.42
C ALA A 521 -9.98 25.92 2.23
N ARG A 522 -9.50 26.28 1.03
CA ARG A 522 -10.28 26.19 -0.21
C ARG A 522 -10.42 24.76 -0.71
N TRP A 523 -9.37 23.94 -0.55
CA TRP A 523 -9.47 22.50 -0.78
C TRP A 523 -10.58 21.87 0.07
N LYS A 524 -10.61 22.13 1.38
CA LYS A 524 -11.69 21.64 2.26
C LYS A 524 -13.08 22.08 1.79
N LYS A 525 -13.22 23.30 1.28
CA LYS A 525 -14.48 23.76 0.67
C LYS A 525 -14.85 22.93 -0.57
N ALA A 526 -13.89 22.60 -1.43
CA ALA A 526 -14.12 21.73 -2.58
C ALA A 526 -14.52 20.32 -2.14
N VAL A 527 -13.85 19.74 -1.16
CA VAL A 527 -14.20 18.42 -0.59
C VAL A 527 -15.63 18.41 -0.07
N MET A 528 -16.06 19.43 0.68
CA MET A 528 -17.45 19.50 1.16
C MET A 528 -18.49 19.56 0.02
N LYS A 529 -18.11 20.05 -1.17
CA LYS A 529 -18.99 20.07 -2.36
C LYS A 529 -19.03 18.74 -3.10
N SER A 530 -18.10 17.83 -2.84
CA SER A 530 -18.10 16.51 -3.46
C SER A 530 -18.99 15.50 -2.74
N MET A 531 -19.28 15.74 -1.44
CA MET A 531 -20.09 14.88 -0.58
C MET A 531 -21.59 14.94 -0.90
N GLY A 532 -22.30 13.85 -0.62
CA GLY A 532 -23.76 13.77 -0.84
C GLY A 532 -24.17 13.76 -2.31
N TRP A 533 -23.24 13.43 -3.22
CA TRP A 533 -23.49 13.45 -4.66
C TRP A 533 -24.30 12.23 -5.11
N GLU A 534 -23.90 11.03 -4.66
CA GLU A 534 -24.69 9.81 -4.87
C GLU A 534 -25.76 9.68 -3.77
N THR A 535 -27.00 9.38 -4.16
CA THR A 535 -28.08 9.08 -3.21
C THR A 535 -28.20 7.57 -3.04
N SER A 536 -28.22 7.10 -1.79
CA SER A 536 -28.33 5.68 -1.45
C SER A 536 -29.76 5.11 -1.56
N GLU A 537 -30.68 5.83 -2.20
CA GLU A 537 -32.03 5.35 -2.47
C GLU A 537 -32.08 4.74 -3.87
N ALA A 538 -32.50 3.48 -3.97
CA ALA A 538 -32.96 2.94 -5.24
C ALA A 538 -34.08 3.87 -5.74
N PRO A 539 -34.14 4.21 -7.05
CA PRO A 539 -35.24 5.02 -7.55
C PRO A 539 -36.53 4.29 -7.19
N SER A 540 -37.31 4.87 -6.27
CA SER A 540 -38.71 4.48 -6.10
C SER A 540 -39.31 4.56 -7.49
N ASN A 541 -39.90 3.47 -7.97
CA ASN A 541 -40.65 3.43 -9.24
C ASN A 541 -41.68 4.57 -9.24
N GLY A 542 -41.27 5.72 -9.76
CA GLY A 542 -41.98 6.98 -9.74
C GLY A 542 -41.44 7.80 -10.89
N ASP A 543 -42.02 7.53 -12.07
CA ASP A 543 -42.03 8.36 -13.28
C ASP A 543 -40.91 9.41 -13.41
N THR A 544 -39.71 8.98 -13.75
CA THR A 544 -38.69 9.87 -14.31
C THR A 544 -38.94 10.11 -15.79
N SER A 545 -40.01 10.86 -16.08
CA SER A 545 -40.12 11.69 -17.27
C SER A 545 -40.16 13.16 -16.87
N ILE A 546 -39.11 13.62 -16.19
CA ILE A 546 -38.85 15.06 -16.04
C ILE A 546 -37.57 15.35 -16.83
N PHE A 547 -37.69 15.24 -18.16
CA PHE A 547 -36.95 16.13 -19.02
C PHE A 547 -37.79 17.40 -19.13
N CYS A 548 -37.32 18.48 -18.52
CA CYS A 548 -37.80 19.82 -18.80
C CYS A 548 -37.57 20.14 -20.28
N SER A 549 -38.54 19.82 -21.12
CA SER A 549 -38.78 20.49 -22.40
C SER A 549 -40.16 21.12 -22.32
N LEU A 550 -40.21 22.46 -22.37
CA LEU A 550 -41.46 23.15 -22.66
C LEU A 550 -41.98 22.59 -23.99
N PRO A 551 -43.23 22.07 -24.06
CA PRO A 551 -43.79 21.61 -25.32
C PRO A 551 -43.66 22.75 -26.34
N LEU A 552 -43.18 22.45 -27.56
CA LEU A 552 -42.93 23.45 -28.61
C LEU A 552 -44.16 24.36 -28.83
N GLY A 553 -45.38 23.81 -28.67
CA GLY A 553 -46.62 24.57 -28.72
C GLY A 553 -46.72 25.67 -27.67
N PHE A 554 -46.27 25.44 -26.44
CA PHE A 554 -46.28 26.44 -25.37
C PHE A 554 -45.28 27.58 -25.63
N PHE A 555 -44.12 27.27 -26.22
CA PHE A 555 -43.13 28.26 -26.64
C PHE A 555 -43.65 29.12 -27.81
N ILE A 556 -44.28 28.49 -28.81
CA ILE A 556 -44.86 29.21 -29.96
C ILE A 556 -46.02 30.11 -29.52
N MET A 557 -46.92 29.59 -28.68
CA MET A 557 -48.08 30.35 -28.19
C MET A 557 -47.66 31.55 -27.34
N SER A 558 -46.73 31.37 -26.39
CA SER A 558 -46.23 32.48 -25.57
C SER A 558 -45.50 33.54 -26.41
N SER A 559 -44.74 33.12 -27.42
CA SER A 559 -44.07 34.04 -28.35
C SER A 559 -45.07 34.82 -29.22
N MET A 560 -46.13 34.18 -29.73
CA MET A 560 -47.18 34.86 -30.48
C MET A 560 -47.97 35.84 -29.61
N VAL A 561 -48.29 35.47 -28.37
CA VAL A 561 -49.00 36.37 -27.44
C VAL A 561 -48.15 37.60 -27.11
N MET A 562 -46.84 37.45 -26.92
CA MET A 562 -45.94 38.59 -26.73
C MET A 562 -45.85 39.48 -27.98
N LEU A 563 -45.80 38.91 -29.18
CA LEU A 563 -45.78 39.68 -30.42
C LEU A 563 -47.11 40.42 -30.67
N ILE A 564 -48.24 39.81 -30.37
CA ILE A 564 -49.56 40.46 -30.46
C ILE A 564 -49.68 41.58 -29.42
N GLY A 565 -49.25 41.34 -28.18
CA GLY A 565 -49.22 42.35 -27.13
C GLY A 565 -48.32 43.54 -27.49
N ALA A 566 -47.13 43.28 -28.02
CA ALA A 566 -46.23 44.33 -28.48
C ALA A 566 -46.84 45.17 -29.61
N LYS A 567 -47.59 44.53 -30.52
CA LYS A 567 -48.28 45.23 -31.61
C LYS A 567 -49.46 46.07 -31.13
N TYR A 568 -50.10 45.67 -30.02
CA TYR A 568 -51.20 46.42 -29.39
C TYR A 568 -50.72 47.59 -28.54
N VAL A 569 -49.46 47.57 -28.08
CA VAL A 569 -48.83 48.65 -27.31
C VAL A 569 -48.12 49.67 -28.22
N SER A 570 -47.88 49.32 -29.49
CA SER A 570 -47.14 50.16 -30.45
C SER A 570 -47.99 50.76 -31.58
N GLY A 571 -49.31 50.57 -31.56
CA GLY A 571 -50.29 51.27 -32.40
C GLY A 571 -51.31 51.98 -31.54
#